data_AF-A0AAU7C6P1-F1
#
_entry.id   AF-A0AAU7C6P1-F1
#
_cell.length_a   1.000
_cell.length_b   1.000
_cell.length_c   1.000
_cell.angle_alpha   90.00
_cell.angle_beta   90.00
_cell.angle_gamma   90.00
#
_symmetry.space_group_name_H-M   'P 1'
#
loop_
_entity.id
_entity.type
_entity.pdbx_description
1 polymer ?
#
loop_
_entity_poly.entity_id
_entity_poly.type
_entity_poly.pdbx_seq_one_letter_code
_entity_poly.pdbx_strand_id
1 'polypeptide(L)'
;MILQAIARRSCSGVLRNKIFGHICGWTFGGAMLCWVASQSGPRDGTAVVHVTEPDVVVSVGGQTFHVGESLHRPLVCDLPTGEHRLTMTRGATVLYAETFSITGGEEVVLSTWSPPSEGASQIANLPVIDPRRPFQNQSGAPPRESASRFPCP
;
A
#
# COMPACT_ATOMS: atom_id res chain seq x y z
N MET A 1 60.54 -49.79 -36.06
CA MET A 1 59.45 -50.74 -35.74
C MET A 1 59.54 -51.00 -34.24
N ILE A 2 58.66 -50.47 -33.39
CA ILE A 2 57.33 -51.03 -33.12
C ILE A 2 56.50 -49.94 -32.42
N LEU A 3 55.36 -49.55 -33.02
CA LEU A 3 54.31 -48.78 -32.37
C LEU A 3 53.54 -49.73 -31.43
N GLN A 4 53.44 -49.41 -30.14
CA GLN A 4 52.45 -50.02 -29.24
C GLN A 4 51.23 -49.10 -29.15
N ALA A 5 50.13 -49.62 -29.68
CA ALA A 5 48.83 -48.98 -29.77
C ALA A 5 48.19 -48.87 -28.39
N ILE A 6 47.95 -47.65 -27.93
CA ILE A 6 47.10 -47.38 -26.77
C ILE A 6 45.65 -47.57 -27.22
N ALA A 7 45.11 -48.78 -27.02
CA ALA A 7 43.68 -49.04 -27.13
C ALA A 7 42.94 -48.35 -25.99
N ARG A 8 42.63 -47.06 -26.15
CA ARG A 8 41.65 -46.37 -25.31
C ARG A 8 40.27 -46.98 -25.60
N ARG A 9 39.86 -47.95 -24.77
CA ARG A 9 38.47 -48.42 -24.72
C ARG A 9 37.57 -47.23 -24.39
N SER A 10 36.89 -46.73 -25.42
CA SER A 10 35.88 -45.70 -25.31
C SER A 10 34.63 -46.30 -24.66
N CYS A 11 34.54 -46.25 -23.34
CA CYS A 11 33.35 -46.58 -22.54
C CYS A 11 32.56 -45.31 -22.13
N SER A 12 32.53 -44.27 -22.96
CA SER A 12 31.88 -43.00 -22.61
C SER A 12 30.42 -42.87 -23.09
N GLY A 13 29.93 -43.79 -23.94
CA GLY A 13 28.60 -43.67 -24.55
C GLY A 13 27.43 -44.06 -23.64
N VAL A 14 27.59 -45.14 -22.85
CA VAL A 14 26.47 -45.73 -22.08
C VAL A 14 26.18 -44.96 -20.78
N LEU A 15 27.21 -44.41 -20.14
CA LEU A 15 27.06 -43.65 -18.88
C LEU A 15 26.44 -42.26 -19.12
N ARG A 16 26.69 -41.65 -20.30
CA ARG A 16 26.15 -40.34 -20.66
C ARG A 16 24.63 -40.37 -20.89
N ASN A 17 24.10 -41.44 -21.49
CA ASN A 17 22.66 -41.56 -21.77
C ASN A 17 21.80 -41.71 -20.51
N LYS A 18 22.28 -42.41 -19.47
CA LYS A 18 21.52 -42.56 -18.22
C LYS A 18 21.39 -41.23 -17.47
N ILE A 19 22.50 -40.48 -17.36
CA ILE A 19 22.52 -39.20 -16.65
C ILE A 19 21.67 -38.15 -17.38
N PHE A 20 21.73 -38.11 -18.72
CA PHE A 20 20.88 -37.22 -19.53
C PHE A 20 19.39 -37.53 -19.38
N GLY A 21 19.00 -38.81 -19.32
CA GLY A 21 17.61 -39.22 -19.10
C GLY A 21 17.06 -38.76 -17.75
N HIS A 22 17.86 -38.88 -16.68
CA HIS A 22 17.45 -38.44 -15.35
C HIS A 22 17.32 -36.91 -15.25
N ILE A 23 18.26 -36.15 -15.82
CA ILE A 23 18.21 -34.69 -15.80
C ILE A 23 17.02 -34.18 -16.62
N CYS A 24 16.78 -34.73 -17.82
CA CYS A 24 15.61 -34.35 -18.62
C CYS A 24 14.28 -34.69 -17.93
N GLY A 25 14.18 -35.87 -17.31
CA GLY A 25 12.96 -36.25 -16.59
C GLY A 25 12.66 -35.31 -15.42
N TRP A 26 13.68 -34.90 -14.67
CA TRP A 26 13.54 -33.96 -13.55
C TRP A 26 13.19 -32.54 -13.99
N THR A 27 13.81 -32.04 -15.07
CA THR A 27 13.51 -30.68 -15.55
C THR A 27 12.10 -30.59 -16.12
N PHE A 28 11.68 -31.55 -16.94
CA PHE A 28 10.31 -31.58 -17.48
C PHE A 28 9.27 -31.81 -16.39
N GLY A 29 9.50 -32.78 -15.49
CA GLY A 29 8.60 -33.04 -14.37
C GLY A 29 8.49 -31.85 -13.42
N GLY A 30 9.62 -31.23 -13.09
CA GLY A 30 9.67 -30.03 -12.25
C GLY A 30 9.00 -28.83 -12.89
N ALA A 31 9.20 -28.59 -14.19
CA ALA A 31 8.54 -27.52 -14.91
C ALA A 31 7.01 -27.70 -14.96
N MET A 32 6.54 -28.94 -15.21
CA MET A 32 5.11 -29.25 -15.23
C MET A 32 4.47 -29.05 -13.85
N LEU A 33 5.14 -29.49 -12.78
CA LEU A 33 4.69 -29.27 -11.40
C LEU A 33 4.65 -27.78 -11.05
N CYS A 34 5.67 -27.03 -11.44
CA CYS A 34 5.73 -25.58 -11.23
C CYS A 34 4.59 -24.86 -11.96
N TRP A 35 4.27 -25.29 -13.19
CA TRP A 35 3.14 -24.78 -13.95
C TRP A 35 1.79 -25.10 -13.32
N VAL A 36 1.58 -26.35 -12.88
CA VAL A 36 0.33 -26.73 -12.20
C VAL A 36 0.19 -25.98 -10.89
N ALA A 37 1.28 -25.84 -10.13
CA ALA A 37 1.29 -25.10 -8.88
C ALA A 37 0.89 -23.63 -9.09
N SER A 38 1.44 -22.97 -10.12
CA SER A 38 1.08 -21.57 -10.43
C SER A 38 -0.37 -21.40 -10.90
N GLN A 39 -0.97 -22.43 -11.51
CA GLN A 39 -2.39 -22.42 -11.89
C GLN A 39 -3.35 -22.80 -10.75
N SER A 40 -2.85 -23.42 -9.68
CA SER A 40 -3.66 -23.89 -8.54
C SER A 40 -3.83 -22.87 -7.42
N GLY A 41 -3.32 -21.65 -7.59
CA GLY A 41 -3.52 -20.56 -6.62
C GLY A 41 -5.00 -20.23 -6.40
N PRO A 42 -5.37 -19.67 -5.23
CA PRO A 42 -6.72 -19.18 -5.00
C PRO A 42 -7.11 -18.20 -6.10
N ARG A 43 -8.36 -18.22 -6.55
CA ARG A 43 -8.81 -17.30 -7.63
C ARG A 43 -9.35 -15.99 -7.10
N ASP A 44 -9.63 -15.95 -5.81
CA ASP A 44 -10.23 -14.83 -5.12
C ASP A 44 -9.26 -14.32 -4.05
N GLY A 45 -9.33 -13.03 -3.76
CA GLY A 45 -8.70 -12.40 -2.61
C GLY A 45 -9.74 -11.64 -1.80
N THR A 46 -9.33 -11.15 -0.64
CA THR A 46 -10.22 -10.44 0.28
C THR A 46 -9.82 -8.96 0.37
N ALA A 47 -10.75 -8.06 0.11
CA ALA A 47 -10.59 -6.63 0.34
C ALA A 47 -11.33 -6.23 1.62
N VAL A 48 -10.61 -5.65 2.57
CA VAL A 48 -11.17 -5.12 3.82
C VAL A 48 -11.18 -3.60 3.75
N VAL A 49 -12.36 -3.00 3.64
CA VAL A 49 -12.53 -1.55 3.55
C VAL A 49 -12.94 -0.97 4.90
N HIS A 50 -12.13 -0.07 5.42
CA HIS A 50 -12.43 0.67 6.64
C HIS A 50 -12.94 2.08 6.31
N VAL A 51 -14.21 2.32 6.61
CA VAL A 51 -14.92 3.57 6.31
C VAL A 51 -15.23 4.28 7.62
N THR A 52 -14.78 5.52 7.76
CA THR A 52 -15.02 6.34 8.97
C THR A 52 -16.05 7.44 8.75
N GLU A 53 -16.48 7.66 7.51
CA GLU A 53 -17.42 8.71 7.14
C GLU A 53 -18.86 8.17 7.16
N PRO A 54 -19.81 8.83 7.85
CA PRO A 54 -21.21 8.42 7.87
C PRO A 54 -21.95 8.89 6.62
N ASP A 55 -23.04 8.19 6.30
CA ASP A 55 -23.92 8.48 5.16
C ASP A 55 -23.17 8.53 3.82
N VAL A 56 -22.41 7.47 3.55
CA VAL A 56 -21.69 7.29 2.29
C VAL A 56 -22.04 5.95 1.66
N VAL A 57 -21.99 5.91 0.33
CA VAL A 57 -22.11 4.69 -0.46
C VAL A 57 -20.73 4.30 -0.95
N VAL A 58 -20.29 3.12 -0.54
CA VAL A 58 -19.01 2.54 -0.94
C VAL A 58 -19.26 1.45 -1.97
N SER A 59 -18.58 1.54 -3.11
CA SER A 59 -18.62 0.58 -4.20
C SER A 59 -17.25 -0.05 -4.39
N VAL A 60 -17.18 -1.38 -4.42
CA VAL A 60 -15.94 -2.15 -4.64
C VAL A 60 -16.24 -3.33 -5.56
N GLY A 61 -15.53 -3.44 -6.69
CA GLY A 61 -15.67 -4.59 -7.58
C GLY A 61 -17.09 -4.85 -8.08
N GLY A 62 -17.93 -3.81 -8.15
CA GLY A 62 -19.35 -3.91 -8.51
C GLY A 62 -20.32 -4.17 -7.34
N GLN A 63 -19.81 -4.43 -6.13
CA GLN A 63 -20.62 -4.54 -4.90
C GLN A 63 -20.80 -3.15 -4.30
N THR A 64 -22.02 -2.79 -3.89
CA THR A 64 -22.34 -1.49 -3.30
C THR A 64 -22.86 -1.66 -1.88
N PHE A 65 -22.35 -0.84 -0.97
CA PHE A 65 -22.67 -0.87 0.45
C PHE A 65 -23.04 0.53 0.93
N HIS A 66 -24.16 0.63 1.61
CA HIS A 66 -24.59 1.87 2.27
C HIS A 66 -24.06 1.90 3.70
N VAL A 67 -23.15 2.84 3.96
CA VAL A 67 -22.56 3.10 5.27
C VAL A 67 -23.42 4.16 5.97
N GLY A 68 -24.36 3.72 6.81
CA GLY A 68 -25.13 4.60 7.68
C GLY A 68 -24.35 5.05 8.92
N GLU A 69 -24.96 5.87 9.77
CA GLU A 69 -24.34 6.47 10.97
C GLU A 69 -23.78 5.46 12.00
N SER A 70 -24.21 4.18 11.93
CA SER A 70 -23.86 3.15 12.92
C SER A 70 -22.84 2.12 12.42
N LEU A 71 -22.40 2.15 11.16
CA LEU A 71 -21.50 1.13 10.61
C LEU A 71 -20.05 1.41 10.99
N HIS A 72 -19.66 0.97 12.18
CA HIS A 72 -18.26 0.95 12.65
C HIS A 72 -17.55 -0.39 12.30
N ARG A 73 -18.16 -1.23 11.47
CA ARG A 73 -17.64 -2.55 11.14
C ARG A 73 -16.89 -2.47 9.80
N PRO A 74 -15.67 -3.04 9.70
CA PRO A 74 -14.96 -3.16 8.43
C PRO A 74 -15.81 -3.90 7.41
N LEU A 75 -15.88 -3.39 6.19
CA LEU A 75 -16.53 -4.06 5.08
C LEU A 75 -15.56 -5.08 4.50
N VAL A 76 -15.92 -6.35 4.52
CA VAL A 76 -15.10 -7.42 3.98
C VAL A 76 -15.74 -7.90 2.68
N CYS A 77 -15.00 -7.80 1.58
CA CYS A 77 -15.47 -8.15 0.24
C CYS A 77 -14.53 -9.19 -0.36
N ASP A 78 -15.06 -10.34 -0.76
CA ASP A 78 -14.32 -11.29 -1.57
C ASP A 78 -14.40 -10.86 -3.04
N LEU A 79 -13.23 -10.70 -3.66
CA LEU A 79 -13.08 -10.16 -5.02
C LEU A 79 -12.26 -11.12 -5.87
N PRO A 80 -12.63 -11.32 -7.15
CA PRO A 80 -11.83 -12.14 -8.06
C PRO A 80 -10.47 -11.50 -8.30
N THR A 81 -9.44 -12.30 -8.58
CA THR A 81 -8.11 -11.79 -8.94
C THR A 81 -8.18 -10.81 -10.11
N GLY A 82 -7.57 -9.64 -9.97
CA GLY A 82 -7.54 -8.62 -11.01
C GLY A 82 -7.57 -7.20 -10.47
N GLU A 83 -7.77 -6.26 -11.38
CA GLU A 83 -7.92 -4.84 -11.09
C GLU A 83 -9.34 -4.53 -10.63
N HIS A 84 -9.44 -3.80 -9.53
CA HIS A 84 -10.69 -3.34 -8.93
C HIS A 84 -10.65 -1.85 -8.67
N ARG A 85 -11.84 -1.26 -8.63
CA ARG A 85 -12.02 0.14 -8.27
C ARG A 85 -12.87 0.25 -7.02
N LEU A 86 -12.31 0.91 -6.02
CA LEU A 86 -13.00 1.40 -4.84
C LEU A 86 -13.52 2.80 -5.14
N THR A 87 -14.79 3.08 -4.82
CA THR A 87 -15.39 4.40 -4.96
C THR A 87 -16.27 4.68 -3.76
N MET A 88 -16.07 5.81 -3.09
CA MET A 88 -16.90 6.30 -2.01
C MET A 88 -17.64 7.54 -2.48
N THR A 89 -18.96 7.53 -2.36
CA THR A 89 -19.84 8.62 -2.80
C THR A 89 -20.75 9.06 -1.68
N ARG A 90 -21.07 10.35 -1.64
CA ARG A 90 -22.13 10.92 -0.80
C ARG A 90 -23.14 11.60 -1.70
N GLY A 91 -24.34 11.03 -1.78
CA GLY A 91 -25.32 11.42 -2.79
C GLY A 91 -24.73 11.30 -4.20
N ALA A 92 -24.61 12.43 -4.90
CA ALA A 92 -24.04 12.49 -6.25
C ALA A 92 -22.53 12.79 -6.29
N THR A 93 -21.91 13.09 -5.15
CA THR A 93 -20.50 13.53 -5.08
C THR A 93 -19.58 12.35 -4.79
N VAL A 94 -18.55 12.15 -5.61
CA VAL A 94 -17.48 11.20 -5.32
C VAL A 94 -16.52 11.84 -4.31
N LEU A 95 -16.44 11.25 -3.12
CA LEU A 95 -15.54 11.69 -2.05
C LEU A 95 -14.15 11.05 -2.18
N TYR A 96 -14.10 9.81 -2.66
CA TYR A 96 -12.86 9.06 -2.83
C TYR A 96 -12.99 8.05 -3.97
N ALA A 97 -11.91 7.85 -4.73
CA ALA A 97 -11.82 6.77 -5.71
C ALA A 97 -10.37 6.30 -5.82
N GLU A 98 -10.18 4.99 -5.75
CA GLU A 98 -8.86 4.36 -5.85
C GLU A 98 -8.98 3.09 -6.69
N THR A 99 -7.96 2.82 -7.49
CA THR A 99 -7.80 1.55 -8.20
C THR A 99 -6.76 0.73 -7.46
N PHE A 100 -7.06 -0.54 -7.22
CA PHE A 100 -6.16 -1.48 -6.60
C PHE A 100 -6.24 -2.83 -7.32
N SER A 101 -5.16 -3.61 -7.29
CA SER A 101 -5.17 -4.98 -7.77
C SER A 101 -5.22 -5.95 -6.61
N ILE A 102 -5.89 -7.07 -6.81
CA ILE A 102 -5.93 -8.16 -5.85
C ILE A 102 -5.42 -9.43 -6.51
N THR A 103 -4.47 -10.10 -5.84
CA THR A 103 -3.97 -11.41 -6.24
C THR A 103 -4.74 -12.50 -5.49
N GLY A 104 -4.79 -13.69 -6.09
CA GLY A 104 -5.34 -14.87 -5.47
C GLY A 104 -4.77 -15.16 -4.08
N GLY A 105 -5.63 -15.17 -3.06
CA GLY A 105 -5.25 -15.42 -1.67
C GLY A 105 -4.62 -14.21 -0.96
N GLU A 106 -4.61 -13.05 -1.61
CA GLU A 106 -4.16 -11.78 -1.03
C GLU A 106 -5.28 -11.14 -0.20
N GLU A 107 -4.89 -10.51 0.91
CA GLU A 107 -5.76 -9.65 1.70
C GLU A 107 -5.29 -8.20 1.53
N VAL A 108 -6.16 -7.34 1.02
CA VAL A 108 -5.88 -5.92 0.81
C VAL A 108 -6.73 -5.09 1.76
N VAL A 109 -6.09 -4.34 2.65
CA VAL A 109 -6.78 -3.43 3.58
C VAL A 109 -6.78 -2.02 2.99
N LEU A 110 -7.98 -1.52 2.70
CA LEU A 110 -8.19 -0.17 2.16
C LEU A 110 -8.83 0.71 3.23
N SER A 111 -8.10 1.73 3.66
CA SER A 111 -8.64 2.73 4.57
C SER A 111 -9.17 3.91 3.77
N THR A 112 -10.49 4.10 3.71
CA THR A 112 -11.10 5.27 3.08
C THR A 112 -11.17 6.43 4.09
N TRP A 113 -10.00 6.86 4.58
CA TRP A 113 -9.83 8.15 5.27
C TRP A 113 -8.34 8.54 5.36
N SER A 114 -7.97 9.59 4.64
CA SER A 114 -6.90 10.51 5.05
C SER A 114 -7.31 11.90 4.58
N PRO A 115 -7.65 12.83 5.50
CA PRO A 115 -7.86 14.21 5.11
C PRO A 115 -6.54 14.77 4.56
N PRO A 116 -6.59 15.77 3.67
CA PRO A 116 -5.39 16.46 3.25
C PRO A 116 -4.63 16.90 4.50
N SER A 117 -3.33 16.62 4.56
CA SER A 117 -2.46 17.45 5.37
C SER A 117 -2.56 18.87 4.83
N GLU A 118 -3.43 19.70 5.42
CA GLU A 118 -3.30 21.16 5.42
C GLU A 118 -1.94 21.48 6.07
N GLY A 119 -0.87 21.39 5.29
CA GLY A 119 0.48 21.51 5.83
C GLY A 119 1.59 21.39 4.81
N ALA A 120 1.37 20.74 3.66
CA ALA A 120 2.41 20.61 2.63
C ALA A 120 2.48 21.81 1.64
N SER A 121 1.78 22.91 1.92
CA SER A 121 1.89 24.15 1.12
C SER A 121 2.01 25.43 1.95
N GLN A 122 2.13 25.33 3.28
CA GLN A 122 2.36 26.50 4.15
C GLN A 122 3.74 26.52 4.81
N ILE A 123 4.69 25.70 4.34
CA ILE A 123 6.12 25.79 4.75
C ILE A 123 6.96 26.60 3.75
N ALA A 124 6.40 27.01 2.60
CA ALA A 124 7.10 27.90 1.67
C ALA A 124 6.98 29.40 2.02
N ASN A 125 6.14 29.79 2.99
CA ASN A 125 5.92 31.20 3.37
C ASN A 125 5.93 31.45 4.89
N LEU A 126 6.51 30.56 5.69
CA LEU A 126 6.89 30.93 7.05
C LEU A 126 8.08 31.91 6.93
N PRO A 127 8.01 33.13 7.49
CA PRO A 127 9.22 33.93 7.66
C PRO A 127 10.17 33.09 8.49
N VAL A 128 11.36 32.82 7.95
CA VAL A 128 12.45 32.17 8.69
C VAL A 128 12.62 32.92 10.00
N ILE A 129 12.14 32.32 11.09
CA ILE A 129 12.42 32.79 12.44
C ILE A 129 13.89 32.46 12.64
N ASP A 130 14.74 33.46 12.44
CA ASP A 130 16.18 33.37 12.69
C ASP A 130 16.39 33.09 14.19
N PRO A 131 16.92 31.91 14.57
CA PRO A 131 17.18 31.56 15.96
C PRO A 131 18.30 32.39 16.60
N ARG A 132 18.96 33.31 15.85
CA ARG A 132 19.98 34.22 16.38
C ARG A 132 19.47 35.59 16.82
N ARG A 133 18.16 35.89 16.76
CA ARG A 133 17.66 37.13 17.41
C ARG A 133 17.53 36.92 18.92
N PRO A 134 18.37 37.56 19.75
CA PRO A 134 18.13 37.58 21.19
C PRO A 134 16.80 38.27 21.47
N PHE A 135 16.03 37.67 22.38
CA PHE A 135 14.78 38.20 22.91
C PHE A 135 15.03 39.59 23.52
N GLN A 136 14.71 40.64 22.78
CA GLN A 136 14.85 42.00 23.27
C GLN A 136 13.66 42.29 24.21
N ASN A 137 13.90 42.06 25.49
CA ASN A 137 12.99 42.33 26.59
C ASN A 137 12.58 43.82 26.56
N GLN A 138 11.35 44.12 26.13
CA GLN A 138 10.74 45.44 26.33
C GLN A 138 10.26 45.56 27.78
N SER A 139 11.20 45.62 28.72
CA SER A 139 10.95 46.14 30.06
C SER A 139 11.00 47.66 30.02
N GLY A 140 9.92 48.28 29.55
CA GLY A 140 9.73 49.73 29.57
C GLY A 140 8.58 50.10 30.51
N ALA A 141 8.90 50.35 31.78
CA ALA A 141 8.05 51.12 32.68
C ALA A 141 8.94 52.09 33.48
N PRO A 142 8.44 53.26 33.95
CA PRO A 142 7.31 54.09 33.51
C PRO A 142 7.79 55.56 33.26
N PRO A 143 6.87 56.54 33.14
CA PRO A 143 6.80 57.44 34.28
C PRO A 143 5.38 57.83 34.72
N ARG A 144 5.32 58.17 36.01
CA ARG A 144 4.28 58.95 36.70
C ARG A 144 3.79 60.12 35.84
N GLU A 145 2.51 60.49 35.97
CA GLU A 145 2.12 61.74 36.67
C GLU A 145 0.60 62.00 36.61
N SER A 146 0.05 62.25 37.81
CA SER A 146 -1.05 63.15 38.18
C SER A 146 -2.47 63.03 37.62
N ALA A 147 -3.36 62.78 38.59
CA ALA A 147 -4.53 63.59 38.94
C ALA A 147 -5.69 63.58 37.93
N SER A 148 -6.93 63.28 38.32
CA SER A 148 -7.66 64.06 39.31
C SER A 148 -9.12 63.58 39.41
N ARG A 149 -9.66 63.61 40.64
CA ARG A 149 -11.05 63.97 41.02
C ARG A 149 -12.19 63.06 40.51
N PHE A 150 -12.76 62.20 41.35
CA PHE A 150 -13.82 62.46 42.36
C PHE A 150 -15.18 61.88 41.89
N PRO A 151 -16.14 61.63 42.80
CA PRO A 151 -17.10 60.54 42.70
C PRO A 151 -18.57 60.99 42.58
N CYS A 152 -19.44 60.04 42.22
CA CYS A 152 -20.89 59.97 42.56
C CYS A 152 -21.79 61.11 42.02
N PRO A 153 -23.14 60.98 42.02
CA PRO A 153 -24.04 60.07 42.76
C PRO A 153 -24.41 58.78 42.03
#